data_AF-A0A964H7L5-F1
#
_entry.id   AF-A0A964H7L5-F1
#
_cell.length_a   1.000
_cell.length_b   1.000
_cell.length_c   1.000
_cell.angle_alpha   90.00
_cell.angle_beta   90.00
_cell.angle_gamma   90.00
#
_symmetry.space_group_name_H-M   'P 1'
#
loop_
_entity.id
_entity.type
_entity.pdbx_description
1 polymer ?
#
loop_
_entity_poly.entity_id
_entity_poly.type
_entity_poly.pdbx_seq_one_letter_code
_entity_poly.pdbx_strand_id
1 'polypeptide(L)'
;MEFQDPLVNVLLFFFIVAISVLGTLLFERWREKRREERLNKLVKSFTPPLPSGVKLEGGAVEGLELLAEGYRKVGEYQQAIYIYNWLYKEVKKLDYLEKIAHLYFQAGFLKKGEEVCYQILQKQPRRVEALKILMMIEEKLGKWEALKDILESFEVLESKEVEKEKGYLLWKLYKLGKYGEEELRLYGTIPQLVRKFPFLYRSYLQELLQKKPSAGYKLIAQDPYKYLDLYFHRSDIPHQIPFYPVLASKKQIPRKFLLVHHEKLHPIPFHLELLFQLKEPIATLRFEYRCKSCGRKFPFYMEHCPKCGTLFQFTPIWKVEPQESKVPKNFEF
;
A
#
# COMPACT_ATOMS: atom_id res chain seq x y z
N MET A 1 55.33 43.96 -2.25
CA MET A 1 54.57 42.92 -2.98
C MET A 1 55.58 42.22 -3.87
N GLU A 2 55.79 40.92 -3.91
CA GLU A 2 55.11 39.73 -3.40
C GLU A 2 56.12 38.58 -3.53
N PHE A 3 56.24 37.73 -2.52
CA PHE A 3 56.56 36.33 -2.73
C PHE A 3 55.59 35.57 -1.85
N GLN A 4 54.41 35.28 -2.40
CA GLN A 4 53.51 34.31 -1.82
C GLN A 4 54.13 32.94 -2.05
N ASP A 5 54.65 32.33 -1.00
CA ASP A 5 55.08 30.93 -1.06
C ASP A 5 53.90 30.07 -1.52
N PRO A 6 54.01 29.36 -2.66
CA PRO A 6 52.91 28.56 -3.20
C PRO A 6 52.40 27.51 -2.21
N LEU A 7 53.32 27.00 -1.37
CA LEU A 7 53.02 26.01 -0.34
C LEU A 7 52.11 26.57 0.75
N VAL A 8 52.26 27.85 1.12
CA VAL A 8 51.43 28.48 2.16
C VAL A 8 49.99 28.62 1.66
N ASN A 9 49.79 29.05 0.41
CA ASN A 9 48.45 29.16 -0.18
C ASN A 9 47.74 27.81 -0.29
N VAL A 10 48.47 26.74 -0.64
CA VAL A 10 47.93 25.38 -0.68
C VAL A 10 47.53 24.90 0.73
N LEU A 11 48.37 25.15 1.73
CA LEU A 11 48.08 24.78 3.12
C LEU A 11 46.86 25.52 3.68
N LEU A 12 46.73 26.81 3.34
CA LEU A 12 45.60 27.65 3.75
C LEU A 12 44.29 27.19 3.11
N PHE A 13 44.33 26.75 1.85
CA PHE A 13 43.18 26.15 1.16
C PHE A 13 42.69 24.88 1.85
N PHE A 14 43.59 23.95 2.18
CA PHE A 14 43.21 22.73 2.92
C PHE A 14 42.66 23.03 4.31
N PHE A 15 43.16 24.06 4.98
CA PHE A 15 42.68 24.47 6.29
C PHE A 15 41.24 25.01 6.24
N ILE A 16 40.91 25.81 5.24
CA ILE A 16 39.55 26.34 5.02
C ILE A 16 38.56 25.20 4.72
N VAL A 17 38.97 24.23 3.89
CA VAL A 17 38.14 23.05 3.58
C VAL A 17 37.92 22.19 4.83
N ALA A 18 38.96 21.99 5.66
CA ALA A 18 38.82 21.24 6.91
C ALA A 18 37.87 21.92 7.90
N ILE A 19 37.93 23.25 8.04
CA ILE A 19 37.05 24.02 8.92
C ILE A 19 35.59 23.95 8.43
N SER A 20 35.35 24.01 7.12
CA SER A 20 33.98 23.95 6.59
C SER A 20 33.32 22.59 6.83
N VAL A 21 34.08 21.50 6.68
CA VAL A 21 33.61 20.14 7.00
C VAL A 21 33.35 19.98 8.50
N LEU A 22 34.29 20.41 9.35
CA LEU A 22 34.10 20.36 10.82
C LEU A 22 32.92 21.21 11.28
N GLY A 23 32.75 22.40 10.71
CA GLY A 23 31.62 23.28 11.01
C GLY A 23 30.28 22.63 10.67
N THR A 24 30.20 21.94 9.52
CA THR A 24 28.99 21.23 9.09
C THR A 24 28.66 20.08 10.05
N LEU A 25 29.65 19.26 10.42
CA LEU A 25 29.45 18.13 11.33
C LEU A 25 29.04 18.56 12.75
N LEU A 26 29.58 19.68 13.24
CA LEU A 26 29.20 20.24 14.53
C LEU A 26 27.81 20.88 14.50
N PHE A 27 27.48 21.58 13.41
CA PHE A 27 26.18 22.23 13.24
C PHE A 27 25.04 21.20 13.11
N GLU A 28 25.28 20.08 12.45
CA GLU A 28 24.32 18.97 12.34
C GLU A 28 23.99 18.36 13.71
N ARG A 29 25.02 18.00 14.51
CA ARG A 29 24.82 17.47 15.87
C ARG A 29 24.10 18.46 16.79
N TRP A 30 24.38 19.75 16.67
CA TRP A 30 23.70 20.78 17.45
C TRP A 30 22.23 20.96 17.03
N ARG A 31 21.95 20.93 15.72
CA ARG A 31 20.61 21.03 15.17
C ARG A 31 19.74 19.83 15.56
N GLU A 32 20.33 18.63 15.62
CA GLU A 32 19.66 17.41 16.08
C GLU A 32 19.24 17.52 17.55
N LYS A 33 20.13 17.91 18.45
CA LYS A 33 19.80 18.13 19.87
C LYS A 33 18.65 19.12 20.07
N ARG A 34 18.68 20.28 19.37
CA ARG A 34 17.59 21.27 19.46
C ARG A 34 16.26 20.78 18.84
N ARG A 35 16.31 19.84 17.89
CA ARG A 35 15.12 19.24 17.29
C ARG A 35 14.50 18.22 18.26
N GLU A 36 15.33 17.41 18.92
CA GLU A 36 14.90 16.49 19.97
C GLU A 36 14.28 17.22 21.15
N GLU A 37 14.85 18.33 21.61
CA GLU A 37 14.29 19.12 22.72
C GLU A 37 12.92 19.73 22.38
N ARG A 38 12.74 20.24 21.16
CA ARG A 38 11.45 20.77 20.70
C ARG A 38 10.41 19.67 20.55
N LEU A 39 10.80 18.53 19.98
CA LEU A 39 9.93 17.34 19.89
C LEU A 39 9.55 16.84 21.28
N ASN A 40 10.48 16.77 22.23
CA ASN A 40 10.21 16.34 23.61
C ASN A 40 9.29 17.31 24.37
N LYS A 41 9.43 18.63 24.18
CA LYS A 41 8.51 19.62 24.76
C LYS A 41 7.10 19.50 24.18
N LEU A 42 6.99 19.28 22.87
CA LEU A 42 5.69 19.06 22.21
C LEU A 42 5.06 17.74 22.68
N VAL A 43 5.81 16.65 22.74
CA VAL A 43 5.32 15.36 23.24
C VAL A 43 4.82 15.47 24.69
N LYS A 44 5.56 16.15 25.57
CA LYS A 44 5.15 16.39 26.97
C LYS A 44 3.88 17.22 27.10
N SER A 45 3.60 18.13 26.15
CA SER A 45 2.34 18.91 26.18
C SER A 45 1.10 18.12 25.77
N PHE A 46 1.25 16.92 25.17
CA PHE A 46 0.14 16.11 24.67
C PHE A 46 -0.11 14.81 25.47
N THR A 47 0.72 14.49 26.47
CA THR A 47 0.58 13.27 27.28
C THR A 47 -0.14 13.54 28.61
N PRO A 48 -1.32 12.95 28.87
CA PRO A 48 -1.83 12.87 30.25
C PRO A 48 -0.84 12.05 31.10
N PRO A 49 -0.64 12.39 32.38
CA PRO A 49 0.27 11.65 33.25
C PRO A 49 -0.28 10.23 33.47
N LEU A 50 0.39 9.22 32.91
CA LEU A 50 0.14 7.83 33.27
C LEU A 50 0.79 7.56 34.64
N PRO A 51 0.08 6.91 35.58
CA PRO A 51 0.62 6.63 36.90
C PRO A 51 1.79 5.64 36.81
N SER A 52 2.95 6.02 37.32
CA SER A 52 4.14 5.16 37.41
C SER A 52 4.12 4.36 38.71
N GLY A 53 4.37 3.04 38.64
CA GLY A 53 4.55 2.18 39.83
C GLY A 53 3.27 1.58 40.42
N VAL A 54 2.14 1.66 39.72
CA VAL A 54 0.87 1.03 40.14
C VAL A 54 0.78 -0.36 39.51
N LYS A 55 0.56 -1.40 40.33
CA LYS A 55 0.20 -2.73 39.82
C LYS A 55 -1.09 -2.59 39.01
N LEU A 56 -1.00 -2.80 37.70
CA LEU A 56 -2.17 -2.80 36.81
C LEU A 56 -3.08 -3.97 37.17
N GLU A 57 -4.27 -3.68 37.68
CA GLU A 57 -5.38 -4.62 37.64
C GLU A 57 -5.83 -4.84 36.18
N GLY A 58 -6.41 -6.00 35.87
CA GLY A 58 -6.76 -6.39 34.49
C GLY A 58 -7.60 -5.34 33.75
N GLY A 59 -8.57 -4.72 34.42
CA GLY A 59 -9.42 -3.68 33.82
C GLY A 59 -8.69 -2.39 33.42
N ALA A 60 -7.59 -2.05 34.11
CA ALA A 60 -6.79 -0.87 33.76
C ALA A 60 -5.99 -1.09 32.47
N VAL A 61 -5.55 -2.31 32.21
CA VAL A 61 -4.86 -2.69 30.97
C VAL A 61 -5.80 -2.53 29.78
N GLU A 62 -7.00 -3.11 29.86
CA GLU A 62 -8.00 -3.04 28.80
C GLU A 62 -8.40 -1.59 28.50
N GLY A 63 -8.59 -0.75 29.52
CA GLY A 63 -8.89 0.67 29.36
C GLY A 63 -7.79 1.42 28.60
N LEU A 64 -6.51 1.16 28.91
CA LEU A 64 -5.37 1.75 28.22
C LEU A 64 -5.23 1.25 26.78
N GLU A 65 -5.50 -0.03 26.52
CA GLU A 65 -5.53 -0.56 25.16
C GLU A 65 -6.61 0.11 24.32
N LEU A 66 -7.82 0.28 24.87
CA LEU A 66 -8.92 0.99 24.21
C LEU A 66 -8.57 2.45 23.93
N LEU A 67 -7.92 3.13 24.87
CA LEU A 67 -7.47 4.51 24.70
C LEU A 67 -6.42 4.63 23.58
N ALA A 68 -5.42 3.75 23.57
CA ALA A 68 -4.40 3.72 22.52
C ALA A 68 -4.99 3.42 21.15
N GLU A 69 -5.97 2.51 21.07
CA GLU A 69 -6.71 2.21 19.86
C GLU A 69 -7.56 3.41 19.39
N GLY A 70 -8.14 4.17 20.32
CA GLY A 70 -8.82 5.43 20.04
C GLY A 70 -7.89 6.45 19.38
N TYR A 71 -6.72 6.71 19.98
CA TYR A 71 -5.71 7.60 19.42
C TYR A 71 -5.25 7.14 18.02
N ARG A 72 -4.99 5.83 17.84
CA ARG A 72 -4.64 5.26 16.54
C ARG A 72 -5.73 5.49 15.49
N LYS A 73 -7.02 5.37 15.86
CA LYS A 73 -8.14 5.55 14.92
C LYS A 73 -8.22 6.97 14.39
N VAL A 74 -7.95 7.96 15.23
CA VAL A 74 -7.96 9.40 14.91
C VAL A 74 -6.66 9.85 14.21
N GLY A 75 -5.59 9.05 14.28
CA GLY A 75 -4.31 9.33 13.62
C GLY A 75 -3.25 9.92 14.56
N GLU A 76 -3.55 9.97 15.86
CA GLU A 76 -2.66 10.41 16.93
C GLU A 76 -1.67 9.29 17.31
N TYR A 77 -0.80 8.93 16.37
CA TYR A 77 0.07 7.76 16.50
C TYR A 77 1.08 7.89 17.63
N GLN A 78 1.56 9.10 17.93
CA GLN A 78 2.58 9.31 18.98
C GLN A 78 2.04 8.93 20.37
N GLN A 79 0.79 9.32 20.66
CA GLN A 79 0.10 9.06 21.91
C GLN A 79 -0.21 7.56 22.03
N ALA A 80 -0.67 6.93 20.95
CA ALA A 80 -0.85 5.48 20.91
C ALA A 80 0.46 4.72 21.16
N ILE A 81 1.57 5.14 20.51
CA ILE A 81 2.90 4.57 20.70
C ILE A 81 3.36 4.75 22.15
N TYR A 82 3.11 5.91 22.75
CA TYR A 82 3.47 6.18 24.14
C TYR A 82 2.76 5.22 25.11
N ILE A 83 1.44 5.06 24.97
CA ILE A 83 0.65 4.15 25.81
C ILE A 83 1.12 2.70 25.63
N TYR A 84 1.30 2.23 24.39
CA TYR A 84 1.77 0.86 24.17
C TYR A 84 3.20 0.61 24.65
N ASN A 85 4.10 1.61 24.56
CA ASN A 85 5.43 1.50 25.16
C ASN A 85 5.36 1.36 26.67
N TRP A 86 4.47 2.10 27.32
CA TRP A 86 4.23 1.99 28.74
C TRP A 86 3.67 0.61 29.10
N LEU A 87 2.65 0.13 28.39
CA LEU A 87 2.09 -1.23 28.59
C LEU A 87 3.14 -2.32 28.36
N TYR A 88 4.01 -2.19 27.35
CA TYR A 88 5.12 -3.12 27.14
C TYR A 88 6.12 -3.09 28.29
N LYS A 89 6.43 -1.91 28.88
CA LYS A 89 7.35 -1.82 30.00
C LYS A 89 6.86 -2.58 31.22
N GLU A 90 5.56 -2.51 31.51
CA GLU A 90 4.93 -3.16 32.66
C GLU A 90 4.69 -4.66 32.43
N VAL A 91 4.15 -5.04 31.27
CA VAL A 91 3.64 -6.40 31.03
C VAL A 91 4.62 -7.26 30.21
N LYS A 92 5.55 -6.65 29.45
CA LYS A 92 6.54 -7.32 28.59
C LYS A 92 5.96 -8.25 27.51
N LYS A 93 4.67 -8.11 27.16
CA LYS A 93 4.03 -8.86 26.06
C LYS A 93 4.48 -8.33 24.69
N LEU A 94 4.94 -9.24 23.83
CA LEU A 94 5.39 -8.92 22.46
C LEU A 94 4.28 -8.33 21.58
N ASP A 95 3.00 -8.64 21.85
CA ASP A 95 1.84 -8.08 21.15
C ASP A 95 1.86 -6.55 21.17
N TYR A 96 2.34 -5.94 22.26
CA TYR A 96 2.49 -4.49 22.33
C TYR A 96 3.61 -3.96 21.43
N LEU A 97 4.71 -4.70 21.28
CA LEU A 97 5.75 -4.34 20.31
C LEU A 97 5.23 -4.43 18.87
N GLU A 98 4.40 -5.41 18.55
CA GLU A 98 3.76 -5.50 17.22
C GLU A 98 2.85 -4.30 16.96
N LYS A 99 2.03 -3.92 17.95
CA LYS A 99 1.20 -2.70 17.88
C LYS A 99 2.08 -1.45 17.67
N ILE A 100 3.22 -1.34 18.37
CA ILE A 100 4.18 -0.24 18.21
C ILE A 100 4.81 -0.23 16.81
N ALA A 101 5.27 -1.37 16.31
CA ALA A 101 5.85 -1.48 14.97
C ALA A 101 4.85 -1.07 13.90
N HIS A 102 3.60 -1.53 14.02
CA HIS A 102 2.52 -1.16 13.11
C HIS A 102 2.21 0.35 13.18
N LEU A 103 2.23 0.96 14.37
CA LEU A 103 2.05 2.40 14.54
C LEU A 103 3.20 3.20 13.93
N TYR A 104 4.45 2.76 14.10
CA TYR A 104 5.60 3.39 13.44
C TYR A 104 5.48 3.33 11.91
N PHE A 105 5.05 2.19 11.36
CA PHE A 105 4.76 2.06 9.93
C PHE A 105 3.66 3.03 9.49
N GLN A 106 2.53 3.11 10.22
CA GLN A 106 1.42 4.01 9.91
C GLN A 106 1.81 5.50 10.01
N ALA A 107 2.72 5.84 10.92
CA ALA A 107 3.27 7.17 11.08
C ALA A 107 4.39 7.51 10.07
N GLY A 108 4.82 6.55 9.24
CA GLY A 108 5.91 6.73 8.27
C GLY A 108 7.32 6.63 8.86
N PHE A 109 7.47 6.27 10.14
CA PHE A 109 8.75 6.04 10.79
C PHE A 109 9.30 4.65 10.51
N LEU A 110 9.56 4.36 9.23
CA LEU A 110 9.91 3.02 8.73
C LEU A 110 11.09 2.38 9.47
N LYS A 111 12.18 3.13 9.69
CA LYS A 111 13.37 2.64 10.41
C LYS A 111 13.10 2.24 11.86
N LYS A 112 12.29 3.01 12.58
CA LYS A 112 11.90 2.65 13.95
C LYS A 112 11.00 1.41 13.97
N GLY A 113 10.10 1.28 13.00
CA GLY A 113 9.28 0.09 12.83
C GLY A 113 10.14 -1.15 12.54
N GLU A 114 11.10 -1.01 11.64
CA GLU A 114 12.08 -2.05 11.27
C GLU A 114 12.85 -2.56 12.50
N GLU A 115 13.41 -1.64 13.30
CA GLU A 115 14.14 -1.97 14.53
C GLU A 115 13.27 -2.75 15.52
N VAL A 116 12.02 -2.33 15.72
CA VAL A 116 11.08 -3.02 16.62
C VAL A 116 10.73 -4.41 16.09
N CYS A 117 10.51 -4.56 14.77
CA CYS A 117 10.29 -5.87 14.16
C CYS A 117 11.48 -6.80 14.41
N TYR A 118 12.72 -6.34 14.18
CA TYR A 118 13.90 -7.16 14.48
C TYR A 118 14.02 -7.51 15.97
N GLN A 119 13.69 -6.60 16.89
CA GLN A 119 13.65 -6.91 18.32
C GLN A 119 12.66 -8.03 18.65
N ILE A 120 11.49 -8.03 17.99
CA ILE A 120 10.49 -9.11 18.14
C ILE A 120 11.04 -10.42 17.59
N LEU A 121 11.59 -10.38 16.37
CA LEU A 121 12.08 -11.57 15.66
C LEU A 121 13.33 -12.18 16.31
N GLN A 122 14.19 -11.38 16.96
CA GLN A 122 15.30 -11.91 17.78
C GLN A 122 14.80 -12.77 18.95
N LYS A 123 13.64 -12.42 19.53
CA LYS A 123 13.02 -13.18 20.63
C LYS A 123 12.19 -14.34 20.11
N GLN A 124 11.48 -14.13 19.00
CA GLN A 124 10.59 -15.11 18.39
C GLN A 124 10.69 -15.01 16.85
N PRO A 125 11.64 -15.73 16.21
CA PRO A 125 11.93 -15.59 14.77
C PRO A 125 10.76 -15.90 13.84
N ARG A 126 9.82 -16.72 14.33
CA ARG A 126 8.67 -17.23 13.58
C ARG A 126 7.39 -16.45 13.83
N ARG A 127 7.50 -15.24 14.36
CA ARG A 127 6.35 -14.41 14.72
C ARG A 127 5.74 -13.79 13.46
N VAL A 128 4.62 -14.36 13.02
CA VAL A 128 3.96 -14.04 11.74
C VAL A 128 3.63 -12.56 11.58
N GLU A 129 3.02 -11.93 12.57
CA GLU A 129 2.64 -10.51 12.47
C GLU A 129 3.85 -9.58 12.38
N ALA A 130 4.93 -9.85 13.11
CA ALA A 130 6.18 -9.11 12.96
C ALA A 130 6.79 -9.25 11.55
N LEU A 131 6.77 -10.46 10.97
CA LEU A 131 7.22 -10.68 9.59
C LEU A 131 6.33 -9.95 8.57
N LYS A 132 5.01 -9.95 8.74
CA LYS A 132 4.08 -9.20 7.88
C LYS A 132 4.34 -7.69 7.93
N ILE A 133 4.56 -7.14 9.13
CA ILE A 133 4.89 -5.71 9.29
C ILE A 133 6.25 -5.41 8.67
N LEU A 134 7.26 -6.24 8.92
CA LEU A 134 8.58 -6.10 8.34
C LEU A 134 8.52 -6.14 6.80
N MET A 135 7.78 -7.08 6.22
CA MET A 135 7.54 -7.17 4.78
C MET A 135 7.06 -5.84 4.18
N MET A 136 6.04 -5.22 4.80
CA MET A 136 5.51 -3.93 4.35
C MET A 136 6.54 -2.79 4.48
N ILE A 137 7.37 -2.81 5.52
CA ILE A 137 8.42 -1.82 5.76
C ILE A 137 9.55 -1.97 4.73
N GLU A 138 10.08 -3.18 4.55
CA GLU A 138 11.15 -3.49 3.62
C GLU A 138 10.73 -3.18 2.17
N GLU A 139 9.47 -3.44 1.81
CA GLU A 139 8.93 -3.06 0.50
C GLU A 139 8.97 -1.53 0.32
N LYS A 140 8.53 -0.76 1.31
CA LYS A 140 8.57 0.72 1.24
C LYS A 140 9.99 1.27 1.22
N LEU A 141 10.95 0.57 1.83
CA LEU A 141 12.37 0.93 1.81
C LEU A 141 13.07 0.47 0.52
N GLY A 142 12.41 -0.31 -0.34
CA GLY A 142 13.00 -0.86 -1.57
C GLY A 142 14.11 -1.88 -1.31
N LYS A 143 14.08 -2.56 -0.17
CA LYS A 143 15.11 -3.53 0.24
C LYS A 143 14.73 -4.94 -0.19
N TRP A 144 15.07 -5.26 -1.42
CA TRP A 144 14.57 -6.49 -2.07
C TRP A 144 15.19 -7.78 -1.53
N GLU A 145 16.46 -7.78 -1.12
CA GLU A 145 17.09 -8.96 -0.51
C GLU A 145 16.38 -9.33 0.81
N ALA A 146 16.06 -8.33 1.63
CA ALA A 146 15.29 -8.58 2.85
C ALA A 146 13.90 -9.16 2.56
N LEU A 147 13.26 -8.81 1.44
CA LEU A 147 11.99 -9.44 1.04
C LEU A 147 12.16 -10.91 0.66
N LYS A 148 13.31 -11.32 0.09
CA LYS A 148 13.61 -12.72 -0.17
C LYS A 148 13.81 -13.50 1.13
N ASP A 149 14.59 -12.94 2.06
CA ASP A 149 14.78 -13.54 3.39
C ASP A 149 13.44 -13.75 4.12
N ILE A 150 12.52 -12.78 3.99
CA ILE A 150 11.18 -12.87 4.55
C ILE A 150 10.33 -13.92 3.82
N LEU A 151 10.44 -14.03 2.50
CA LEU A 151 9.77 -15.06 1.72
C LEU A 151 10.21 -16.47 2.15
N GLU A 152 11.52 -16.69 2.28
CA GLU A 152 12.09 -17.95 2.80
C GLU A 152 11.58 -18.24 4.21
N SER A 153 11.54 -17.22 5.06
CA SER A 153 10.97 -17.33 6.42
C SER A 153 9.50 -17.77 6.36
N PHE A 154 8.69 -17.20 5.47
CA PHE A 154 7.30 -17.62 5.29
C PHE A 154 7.19 -19.04 4.75
N GLU A 155 8.07 -19.45 3.83
CA GLU A 155 8.11 -20.81 3.29
C GLU A 155 8.29 -21.84 4.41
N VAL A 156 9.27 -21.62 5.29
CA VAL A 156 9.57 -22.47 6.45
C VAL A 156 8.42 -22.57 7.46
N LEU A 157 7.58 -21.53 7.58
CA LEU A 157 6.44 -21.56 8.50
C LEU A 157 5.32 -22.53 8.08
N GLU A 158 5.28 -22.96 6.82
CA GLU A 158 4.26 -23.86 6.23
C GLU A 158 2.79 -23.56 6.62
N SER A 159 2.50 -22.31 7.00
CA SER A 159 1.18 -21.90 7.47
C SER A 159 0.34 -21.37 6.31
N LYS A 160 -0.94 -21.74 6.27
CA LYS A 160 -1.95 -21.13 5.38
C LYS A 160 -2.13 -19.64 5.64
N GLU A 161 -1.76 -19.17 6.83
CA GLU A 161 -1.91 -17.77 7.21
C GLU A 161 -1.07 -16.81 6.39
N VAL A 162 0.07 -17.27 5.84
CA VAL A 162 1.03 -16.45 5.10
C VAL A 162 0.96 -16.66 3.57
N GLU A 163 -0.05 -17.38 3.08
CA GLU A 163 -0.15 -17.75 1.67
C GLU A 163 -0.31 -16.52 0.76
N LYS A 164 -1.03 -15.50 1.24
CA LYS A 164 -1.22 -14.23 0.50
C LYS A 164 0.06 -13.43 0.40
N GLU A 165 0.80 -13.38 1.49
CA GLU A 165 2.07 -12.70 1.62
C GLU A 165 3.12 -13.36 0.72
N LYS A 166 3.18 -14.70 0.69
CA LYS A 166 4.03 -15.45 -0.25
C LYS A 166 3.72 -15.09 -1.70
N GLY A 167 2.45 -15.22 -2.11
CA GLY A 167 2.02 -14.90 -3.47
C GLY A 167 2.30 -13.43 -3.83
N TYR A 168 2.08 -12.52 -2.88
CA TYR A 168 2.38 -11.10 -3.01
C TYR A 168 3.86 -10.84 -3.24
N LEU A 169 4.75 -11.42 -2.41
CA LEU A 169 6.19 -11.25 -2.52
C LEU A 169 6.72 -11.80 -3.85
N LEU A 170 6.29 -12.99 -4.26
CA LEU A 170 6.64 -13.55 -5.57
C LEU A 170 6.20 -12.64 -6.72
N TRP A 171 4.99 -12.09 -6.64
CA TRP A 171 4.51 -11.11 -7.61
C TRP A 171 5.37 -9.84 -7.63
N LYS A 172 5.80 -9.34 -6.48
CA LYS A 172 6.71 -8.18 -6.38
C LYS A 172 8.08 -8.46 -6.96
N LEU A 173 8.68 -9.59 -6.63
CA LEU A 173 9.95 -10.03 -7.22
C LEU A 173 9.85 -10.07 -8.75
N TYR A 174 8.75 -10.58 -9.29
CA TYR A 174 8.51 -10.55 -10.74
C TYR A 174 8.44 -9.13 -11.30
N LYS A 175 7.66 -8.24 -10.66
CA LYS A 175 7.52 -6.85 -11.08
C LYS A 175 8.85 -6.08 -11.08
N LEU A 176 9.78 -6.49 -10.22
CA LEU A 176 11.12 -5.91 -10.11
C LEU A 176 12.16 -6.55 -11.03
N GLY A 177 11.78 -7.57 -11.82
CA GLY A 177 12.71 -8.34 -12.65
C GLY A 177 13.69 -9.20 -11.83
N LYS A 178 13.31 -9.54 -10.59
CA LYS A 178 14.09 -10.33 -9.63
C LYS A 178 13.55 -11.75 -9.42
N TYR A 179 12.50 -12.12 -10.14
CA TYR A 179 11.99 -13.48 -10.21
C TYR A 179 12.89 -14.31 -11.12
N GLY A 180 13.76 -15.11 -10.51
CA GLY A 180 14.85 -15.81 -11.16
C GLY A 180 14.55 -17.29 -11.44
N GLU A 181 15.61 -18.05 -11.64
CA GLU A 181 15.55 -19.48 -11.96
C GLU A 181 14.99 -20.32 -10.83
N GLU A 182 15.32 -19.98 -9.58
CA GLU A 182 14.83 -20.68 -8.40
C GLU A 182 13.31 -20.51 -8.27
N GLU A 183 12.80 -19.30 -8.38
CA GLU A 183 11.36 -19.06 -8.33
C GLU A 183 10.64 -19.70 -9.52
N LEU A 184 11.24 -19.68 -10.72
CA LEU A 184 10.73 -20.41 -11.89
C LEU A 184 10.67 -21.93 -11.63
N ARG A 185 11.67 -22.51 -10.98
CA ARG A 185 11.69 -23.94 -10.63
C ARG A 185 10.61 -24.30 -9.61
N LEU A 186 10.44 -23.47 -8.57
CA LEU A 186 9.53 -23.76 -7.46
C LEU A 186 8.06 -23.40 -7.74
N TYR A 187 7.84 -22.32 -8.50
CA TYR A 187 6.52 -21.72 -8.70
C TYR A 187 6.09 -21.67 -10.17
N GLY A 188 6.99 -21.97 -11.09
CA GLY A 188 6.73 -21.95 -12.53
C GLY A 188 6.70 -20.54 -13.11
N THR A 189 6.18 -20.46 -14.33
CA THR A 189 5.92 -19.20 -15.04
C THR A 189 4.83 -18.38 -14.34
N ILE A 190 4.76 -17.07 -14.64
CA ILE A 190 3.74 -16.18 -14.06
C ILE A 190 2.30 -16.68 -14.23
N PRO A 191 1.88 -17.22 -15.40
CA PRO A 191 0.56 -17.85 -15.50
C PRO A 191 0.35 -19.03 -14.54
N GLN A 192 1.39 -19.84 -14.29
CA GLN A 192 1.33 -20.95 -13.31
C GLN A 192 1.27 -20.42 -11.88
N LEU A 193 2.07 -19.39 -11.55
CA LEU A 193 2.02 -18.70 -10.27
C LEU A 193 0.60 -18.15 -9.99
N VAL A 194 -0.04 -17.51 -10.97
CA VAL A 194 -1.40 -16.98 -10.84
C VAL A 194 -2.45 -18.08 -10.69
N ARG A 195 -2.24 -19.25 -11.32
CA ARG A 195 -3.10 -20.43 -11.09
C ARG A 195 -2.95 -20.95 -9.66
N LYS A 196 -1.73 -20.97 -9.12
CA LYS A 196 -1.43 -21.37 -7.73
C LYS A 196 -1.99 -20.36 -6.72
N PHE A 197 -1.92 -19.06 -7.04
CA PHE A 197 -2.39 -17.96 -6.20
C PHE A 197 -3.45 -17.11 -6.93
N PRO A 198 -4.73 -17.57 -6.97
CA PRO A 198 -5.77 -16.91 -7.76
C PRO A 198 -6.06 -15.45 -7.41
N PHE A 199 -5.75 -15.02 -6.18
CA PHE A 199 -5.88 -13.62 -5.77
C PHE A 199 -4.95 -12.66 -6.54
N LEU A 200 -3.89 -13.18 -7.19
CA LEU A 200 -3.01 -12.41 -8.07
C LEU A 200 -3.62 -12.15 -9.45
N TYR A 201 -4.70 -12.84 -9.82
CA TYR A 201 -5.26 -12.78 -11.18
C TYR A 201 -5.61 -11.36 -11.63
N ARG A 202 -6.11 -10.53 -10.72
CA ARG A 202 -6.39 -9.11 -11.00
C ARG A 202 -5.12 -8.34 -11.36
N SER A 203 -4.06 -8.46 -10.56
CA SER A 203 -2.77 -7.80 -10.83
C SER A 203 -2.16 -8.32 -12.14
N TYR A 204 -2.32 -9.61 -12.43
CA TYR A 204 -1.91 -10.22 -13.68
C TYR A 204 -2.66 -9.66 -14.90
N LEU A 205 -3.99 -9.50 -14.82
CA LEU A 205 -4.77 -8.86 -15.87
C LEU A 205 -4.34 -7.41 -16.10
N GLN A 206 -4.11 -6.65 -15.02
CA GLN A 206 -3.64 -5.28 -15.11
C GLN A 206 -2.27 -5.21 -15.84
N GLU A 207 -1.35 -6.14 -15.54
CA GLU A 207 -0.07 -6.25 -16.23
C GLU A 207 -0.22 -6.57 -17.72
N LEU A 208 -1.10 -7.53 -18.05
CA LEU A 208 -1.37 -7.89 -19.44
C LEU A 208 -1.99 -6.73 -20.21
N LEU A 209 -2.96 -6.01 -19.63
CA LEU A 209 -3.54 -4.83 -20.26
C LEU A 209 -2.50 -3.73 -20.50
N GLN A 210 -1.46 -3.63 -19.67
CA GLN A 210 -0.39 -2.66 -19.89
C GLN A 210 0.61 -3.11 -20.97
N LYS A 211 1.05 -4.38 -20.93
CA LYS A 211 2.16 -4.87 -21.78
C LYS A 211 1.71 -5.59 -23.05
N LYS A 212 0.60 -6.32 -23.00
CA LYS A 212 0.06 -7.16 -24.09
C LYS A 212 -1.48 -7.10 -24.10
N PRO A 213 -2.09 -5.95 -24.45
CA PRO A 213 -3.54 -5.74 -24.29
C PRO A 213 -4.40 -6.83 -24.94
N SER A 214 -4.05 -7.28 -26.15
CA SER A 214 -4.77 -8.33 -26.86
C SER A 214 -4.87 -9.64 -26.07
N ALA A 215 -3.83 -10.01 -25.32
CA ALA A 215 -3.86 -11.18 -24.44
C ALA A 215 -4.74 -10.95 -23.20
N GLY A 216 -4.69 -9.76 -22.62
CA GLY A 216 -5.55 -9.36 -21.50
C GLY A 216 -7.04 -9.40 -21.88
N TYR A 217 -7.40 -8.82 -23.02
CA TYR A 217 -8.79 -8.81 -23.50
C TYR A 217 -9.30 -10.22 -23.85
N LYS A 218 -8.46 -11.13 -24.36
CA LYS A 218 -8.86 -12.55 -24.57
C LYS A 218 -9.30 -13.22 -23.27
N LEU A 219 -8.65 -12.91 -22.15
CA LEU A 219 -9.01 -13.45 -20.84
C LEU A 219 -10.28 -12.78 -20.28
N ILE A 220 -10.39 -11.46 -20.41
CA ILE A 220 -11.55 -10.68 -19.94
C ILE A 220 -12.83 -11.06 -20.71
N ALA A 221 -12.72 -11.44 -21.98
CA ALA A 221 -13.88 -11.79 -22.82
C ALA A 221 -14.76 -12.93 -22.24
N GLN A 222 -14.22 -13.78 -21.36
CA GLN A 222 -14.97 -14.85 -20.70
C GLN A 222 -15.95 -14.33 -19.63
N ASP A 223 -15.63 -13.20 -19.02
CA ASP A 223 -16.46 -12.50 -18.04
C ASP A 223 -16.14 -11.00 -18.11
N PRO A 224 -16.71 -10.28 -19.10
CA PRO A 224 -16.29 -8.94 -19.44
C PRO A 224 -16.55 -7.92 -18.32
N TYR A 225 -17.42 -8.24 -17.37
CA TYR A 225 -17.86 -7.30 -16.35
C TYR A 225 -17.11 -7.46 -15.02
N LYS A 226 -16.56 -8.63 -14.72
CA LYS A 226 -15.85 -8.90 -13.46
C LYS A 226 -14.70 -7.95 -13.15
N TYR A 227 -13.98 -7.50 -14.18
CA TYR A 227 -12.86 -6.57 -14.07
C TYR A 227 -13.07 -5.32 -14.93
N LEU A 228 -14.33 -4.89 -15.08
CA LEU A 228 -14.71 -3.73 -15.88
C LEU A 228 -13.90 -2.48 -15.52
N ASP A 229 -13.62 -2.31 -14.23
CA ASP A 229 -12.85 -1.20 -13.68
C ASP A 229 -11.40 -1.11 -14.19
N LEU A 230 -10.80 -2.22 -14.64
CA LEU A 230 -9.45 -2.24 -15.19
C LEU A 230 -9.37 -1.66 -16.61
N TYR A 231 -10.47 -1.70 -17.38
CA TYR A 231 -10.43 -1.37 -18.81
C TYR A 231 -11.50 -0.38 -19.28
N PHE A 232 -12.53 -0.07 -18.49
CA PHE A 232 -13.63 0.81 -18.90
C PHE A 232 -13.14 2.17 -19.45
N HIS A 233 -12.12 2.75 -18.82
CA HIS A 233 -11.56 4.05 -19.23
C HIS A 233 -10.50 3.96 -20.33
N ARG A 234 -10.11 2.77 -20.78
CA ARG A 234 -9.11 2.62 -21.83
C ARG A 234 -9.69 2.99 -23.20
N SER A 235 -8.81 3.41 -24.09
CA SER A 235 -9.13 3.74 -25.50
C SER A 235 -8.97 2.55 -26.44
N ASP A 236 -8.25 1.51 -26.03
CA ASP A 236 -7.87 0.35 -26.86
C ASP A 236 -8.82 -0.86 -26.69
N ILE A 237 -10.07 -0.61 -26.28
CA ILE A 237 -11.08 -1.67 -26.08
C ILE A 237 -11.40 -2.32 -27.44
N PRO A 238 -11.28 -3.65 -27.59
CA PRO A 238 -11.50 -4.31 -28.88
C PRO A 238 -12.94 -4.17 -29.35
N HIS A 239 -13.12 -3.93 -30.64
CA HIS A 239 -14.43 -3.95 -31.29
C HIS A 239 -14.93 -5.38 -31.50
N GLN A 240 -15.26 -6.08 -30.41
CA GLN A 240 -15.71 -7.47 -30.41
C GLN A 240 -16.96 -7.62 -29.54
N ILE A 241 -17.80 -8.61 -29.84
CA ILE A 241 -19.11 -8.84 -29.21
C ILE A 241 -19.09 -8.73 -27.68
N PRO A 242 -18.14 -9.35 -26.93
CA PRO A 242 -18.12 -9.28 -25.47
C PRO A 242 -17.98 -7.86 -24.90
N PHE A 243 -17.41 -6.93 -25.69
CA PHE A 243 -17.14 -5.56 -25.28
C PHE A 243 -18.13 -4.54 -25.86
N TYR A 244 -19.05 -4.96 -26.74
CA TYR A 244 -20.06 -4.06 -27.31
C TYR A 244 -20.87 -3.31 -26.26
N PRO A 245 -21.31 -3.92 -25.15
CA PRO A 245 -21.98 -3.19 -24.08
C PRO A 245 -21.13 -2.06 -23.50
N VAL A 246 -19.82 -2.26 -23.35
CA VAL A 246 -18.94 -1.19 -22.84
C VAL A 246 -18.76 -0.09 -23.90
N LEU A 247 -18.46 -0.45 -25.15
CA LEU A 247 -18.29 0.50 -26.24
C LEU A 247 -19.56 1.32 -26.51
N ALA A 248 -20.74 0.69 -26.46
CA ALA A 248 -22.02 1.34 -26.65
C ALA A 248 -22.34 2.32 -25.51
N SER A 249 -21.95 1.99 -24.26
CA SER A 249 -22.17 2.86 -23.10
C SER A 249 -21.37 4.16 -23.22
N LYS A 250 -20.22 4.08 -23.89
CA LYS A 250 -19.31 5.20 -24.19
C LYS A 250 -19.67 5.92 -25.50
N LYS A 251 -20.78 5.55 -26.16
CA LYS A 251 -21.20 6.07 -27.47
C LYS A 251 -20.16 5.89 -28.59
N GLN A 252 -19.28 4.89 -28.46
CA GLN A 252 -18.27 4.58 -29.48
C GLN A 252 -18.83 3.68 -30.59
N ILE A 253 -19.92 2.97 -30.31
CA ILE A 253 -20.64 2.16 -31.30
C ILE A 253 -22.17 2.38 -31.17
N PRO A 254 -22.94 2.20 -32.26
CA PRO A 254 -24.39 2.30 -32.21
C PRO A 254 -25.06 1.20 -31.37
N ARG A 255 -26.16 1.55 -30.66
CA ARG A 255 -26.94 0.60 -29.84
C ARG A 255 -27.48 -0.61 -30.62
N LYS A 256 -27.74 -0.48 -31.93
CA LYS A 256 -28.20 -1.58 -32.78
C LYS A 256 -27.29 -2.82 -32.76
N PHE A 257 -25.99 -2.64 -32.51
CA PHE A 257 -25.06 -3.77 -32.37
C PHE A 257 -25.41 -4.67 -31.18
N LEU A 258 -26.03 -4.13 -30.13
CA LEU A 258 -26.50 -4.91 -28.99
C LEU A 258 -27.72 -5.76 -29.35
N LEU A 259 -28.63 -5.21 -30.17
CA LEU A 259 -29.84 -5.90 -30.62
C LEU A 259 -29.51 -7.09 -31.53
N VAL A 260 -28.57 -6.88 -32.46
CA VAL A 260 -28.13 -7.91 -33.42
C VAL A 260 -27.44 -9.10 -32.74
N HIS A 261 -26.81 -8.86 -31.58
CA HIS A 261 -25.99 -9.87 -30.90
C HIS A 261 -26.51 -10.26 -29.51
N HIS A 262 -27.76 -9.91 -29.16
CA HIS A 262 -28.30 -10.07 -27.81
C HIS A 262 -28.08 -11.46 -27.21
N GLU A 263 -28.27 -12.53 -28.00
CA GLU A 263 -28.10 -13.92 -27.57
C GLU A 263 -26.65 -14.31 -27.22
N LYS A 264 -25.67 -13.55 -27.72
CA LYS A 264 -24.23 -13.80 -27.50
C LYS A 264 -23.65 -12.88 -26.42
N LEU A 265 -24.44 -11.97 -25.87
CA LEU A 265 -23.99 -11.03 -24.84
C LEU A 265 -24.15 -11.63 -23.46
N HIS A 266 -23.18 -11.34 -22.59
CA HIS A 266 -23.37 -11.54 -21.16
C HIS A 266 -24.47 -10.59 -20.63
N PRO A 267 -25.23 -10.99 -19.59
CA PRO A 267 -26.23 -10.15 -18.95
C PRO A 267 -25.67 -8.78 -18.62
N ILE A 268 -26.26 -7.72 -19.18
CA ILE A 268 -25.70 -6.38 -19.09
C ILE A 268 -25.98 -5.81 -17.69
N PRO A 269 -24.97 -5.32 -16.97
CA PRO A 269 -25.18 -4.67 -15.69
C PRO A 269 -26.02 -3.40 -15.82
N PHE A 270 -26.94 -3.18 -14.88
CA PHE A 270 -27.82 -2.00 -14.80
C PHE A 270 -27.09 -0.66 -15.03
N HIS A 271 -25.87 -0.51 -14.49
CA HIS A 271 -25.09 0.73 -14.65
C HIS A 271 -24.74 1.02 -16.11
N LEU A 272 -24.42 -0.01 -16.91
CA LEU A 272 -24.17 0.15 -18.35
C LEU A 272 -25.48 0.39 -19.10
N GLU A 273 -26.57 -0.28 -18.71
CA GLU A 273 -27.89 -0.04 -19.26
C GLU A 273 -28.34 1.41 -19.09
N LEU A 274 -28.11 1.99 -17.91
CA LEU A 274 -28.42 3.39 -17.63
C LEU A 274 -27.67 4.32 -18.57
N LEU A 275 -26.37 4.08 -18.80
CA LEU A 275 -25.56 4.85 -19.75
C LEU A 275 -26.03 4.70 -21.21
N PHE A 276 -26.68 3.59 -21.56
CA PHE A 276 -27.28 3.44 -22.90
C PHE A 276 -28.45 4.40 -23.13
N GLN A 277 -29.27 4.64 -22.11
CA GLN A 277 -30.48 5.46 -22.23
C GLN A 277 -30.17 6.94 -22.39
N LEU A 278 -28.97 7.38 -21.99
CA LEU A 278 -28.53 8.76 -22.19
C LEU A 278 -28.36 9.05 -23.68
N LYS A 279 -28.94 10.15 -24.18
CA LYS A 279 -28.76 10.57 -25.59
C LYS A 279 -27.31 11.01 -25.84
N GLU A 280 -26.81 11.84 -24.93
CA GLU A 280 -25.45 12.37 -24.93
C GLU A 280 -24.60 11.68 -23.84
N PRO A 281 -23.26 11.58 -24.01
CA PRO A 281 -22.36 11.06 -22.99
C PRO A 281 -22.15 12.11 -21.88
N ILE A 282 -23.20 12.42 -21.13
CA ILE A 282 -23.19 13.38 -20.01
C ILE A 282 -22.85 12.72 -18.67
N ALA A 283 -22.77 11.39 -18.63
CA ALA A 283 -22.38 10.63 -17.46
C ALA A 283 -21.45 9.49 -17.84
N THR A 284 -20.70 9.00 -16.87
CA THR A 284 -19.70 7.93 -17.01
C THR A 284 -19.73 6.99 -15.81
N LEU A 285 -19.05 5.85 -15.91
CA LEU A 285 -18.77 5.04 -14.73
C LEU A 285 -17.54 5.56 -13.99
N ARG A 286 -17.63 5.57 -12.67
CA ARG A 286 -16.51 5.70 -11.75
C ARG A 286 -16.49 4.49 -10.83
N PHE A 287 -15.29 4.14 -10.39
CA PHE A 287 -15.08 3.01 -9.50
C PHE A 287 -14.53 3.47 -8.16
N GLU A 288 -15.17 3.02 -7.08
CA GLU A 288 -14.63 3.07 -5.72
C GLU A 288 -14.28 1.67 -5.26
N TYR A 289 -13.37 1.56 -4.32
CA TYR A 289 -12.87 0.27 -3.86
C TYR A 289 -13.15 0.11 -2.38
N ARG A 290 -14.03 -0.83 -2.04
CA ARG A 290 -14.35 -1.16 -0.65
C ARG A 290 -13.49 -2.31 -0.18
N CYS A 291 -12.75 -2.10 0.90
CA CYS A 291 -12.06 -3.18 1.60
C CYS A 291 -13.09 -4.08 2.30
N LYS A 292 -13.03 -5.39 2.05
CA LYS A 292 -13.90 -6.40 2.69
C LYS A 292 -13.61 -6.56 4.18
N SER A 293 -12.38 -6.29 4.60
CA SER A 293 -11.96 -6.48 6.00
C SER A 293 -12.34 -5.30 6.91
N CYS A 294 -12.11 -4.05 6.50
CA CYS A 294 -12.41 -2.88 7.33
C CYS A 294 -13.59 -2.03 6.83
N GLY A 295 -14.20 -2.36 5.70
CA GLY A 295 -15.34 -1.64 5.12
C GLY A 295 -15.02 -0.26 4.51
N ARG A 296 -13.81 0.28 4.71
CA ARG A 296 -13.43 1.58 4.16
C ARG A 296 -13.41 1.57 2.63
N LYS A 297 -13.85 2.69 2.05
CA LYS A 297 -13.85 2.96 0.61
C LYS A 297 -12.65 3.82 0.24
N PHE A 298 -12.08 3.56 -0.93
CA PHE A 298 -10.93 4.27 -1.47
C PHE A 298 -11.17 4.61 -2.95
N PRO A 299 -10.60 5.72 -3.44
CA PRO A 299 -10.77 6.14 -4.84
C PRO A 299 -9.98 5.28 -5.84
N PHE A 300 -8.99 4.50 -5.36
CA PHE A 300 -8.13 3.68 -6.20
C PHE A 300 -7.97 2.28 -5.61
N TYR A 301 -7.74 1.29 -6.49
CA TYR A 301 -7.38 -0.06 -6.08
C TYR A 301 -5.96 -0.09 -5.55
N MET A 302 -5.75 -0.84 -4.49
CA MET A 302 -4.43 -1.10 -3.92
C MET A 302 -4.34 -2.58 -3.53
N GLU A 303 -3.13 -3.16 -3.55
CA GLU A 303 -2.94 -4.55 -3.14
C GLU A 303 -3.09 -4.69 -1.62
N HIS A 304 -2.56 -3.72 -0.87
CA HIS A 304 -2.76 -3.58 0.58
C HIS A 304 -3.82 -2.53 0.90
N CYS A 305 -4.63 -2.78 1.93
CA CYS A 305 -5.51 -1.74 2.45
C CYS A 305 -4.72 -0.70 3.25
N PRO A 306 -4.78 0.61 2.91
CA PRO A 306 -4.08 1.65 3.68
C PRO A 306 -4.50 1.75 5.15
N LYS A 307 -5.72 1.29 5.48
CA LYS A 307 -6.24 1.38 6.86
C LYS A 307 -5.90 0.17 7.71
N CYS A 308 -6.09 -1.05 7.20
CA CYS A 308 -5.97 -2.28 7.98
C CYS A 308 -4.85 -3.22 7.50
N GLY A 309 -4.09 -2.87 6.46
CA GLY A 309 -2.96 -3.67 5.97
C GLY A 309 -3.34 -4.95 5.23
N THR A 310 -4.60 -5.39 5.23
CA THR A 310 -4.98 -6.67 4.62
C THR A 310 -4.77 -6.69 3.10
N LEU A 311 -4.21 -7.80 2.59
CA LEU A 311 -3.90 -8.05 1.18
C LEU A 311 -5.10 -8.54 0.35
N PHE A 312 -5.26 -7.96 -0.84
CA PHE A 312 -6.18 -8.39 -1.90
C PHE A 312 -7.66 -8.46 -1.49
N GLN A 313 -8.10 -7.58 -0.60
CA GLN A 313 -9.46 -7.58 -0.05
C GLN A 313 -10.37 -6.50 -0.63
N PHE A 314 -10.09 -5.96 -1.83
CA PHE A 314 -10.91 -4.91 -2.41
C PHE A 314 -11.99 -5.43 -3.34
N THR A 315 -13.17 -4.82 -3.26
CA THR A 315 -14.27 -5.02 -4.22
C THR A 315 -14.58 -3.70 -4.90
N PRO A 316 -14.64 -3.64 -6.24
CA PRO A 316 -15.05 -2.44 -6.95
C PRO A 316 -16.54 -2.19 -6.72
N ILE A 317 -16.89 -0.93 -6.46
CA ILE A 317 -18.24 -0.39 -6.40
C ILE A 317 -18.36 0.55 -7.59
N TRP A 318 -19.41 0.36 -8.37
CA TRP A 318 -19.64 1.14 -9.58
C TRP A 318 -20.55 2.30 -9.23
N LYS A 319 -20.23 3.48 -9.74
CA LYS A 319 -21.03 4.69 -9.60
C LYS A 319 -21.22 5.30 -10.98
N VAL A 320 -22.45 5.71 -11.29
CA VAL A 320 -22.71 6.57 -12.43
C VAL A 320 -22.56 8.01 -11.95
N GLU A 321 -21.65 8.76 -12.55
CA GLU A 321 -21.39 10.16 -12.19
C GLU A 321 -21.45 11.05 -13.43
N PRO A 322 -21.86 12.33 -13.30
CA PRO A 322 -21.80 13.30 -14.38
C PRO A 322 -20.37 13.42 -14.94
N GLN A 323 -20.26 13.58 -16.26
CA GLN A 323 -18.98 13.82 -16.89
C GLN A 323 -18.67 15.32 -16.82
N GLU A 324 -17.82 15.73 -15.87
CA GLU A 324 -17.52 17.14 -15.56
C GLU A 324 -17.12 17.99 -16.79
N SER A 325 -16.49 17.39 -17.80
CA SER A 325 -16.11 18.08 -19.05
C SER A 325 -17.29 18.37 -20.01
N LYS A 326 -18.51 17.93 -19.68
CA LYS A 326 -19.71 18.03 -20.54
C LYS A 326 -20.98 18.41 -19.78
N VAL A 327 -20.88 18.80 -18.51
CA VAL A 327 -22.01 19.42 -17.81
C VAL A 327 -22.19 20.81 -18.41
N PRO A 328 -23.30 21.12 -19.11
CA PRO A 328 -23.58 22.50 -19.49
C PRO A 328 -23.59 23.35 -18.21
N LYS A 329 -22.89 24.48 -18.20
CA LYS A 329 -22.70 25.40 -17.06
C LYS A 329 -24.00 25.92 -16.40
N ASN A 330 -25.17 25.44 -16.82
CA ASN A 330 -26.48 25.96 -16.43
C ASN A 330 -27.24 25.03 -15.48
N PHE A 331 -26.56 24.07 -14.82
CA PHE A 331 -27.14 23.33 -13.70
C PHE A 331 -26.35 23.62 -12.43
N GLU A 332 -26.65 24.76 -11.83
CA GLU A 332 -26.39 25.02 -10.41
C GLU A 332 -27.67 24.67 -9.64
N PHE A 333 -27.53 23.86 -8.59
CA PHE A 333 -28.59 23.59 -7.61
C PHE A 333 -28.53 24.65 -6.50
#